data_AF-A0A0W0FVV0-F1
#
_entry.id   AF-A0A0W0FVV0-F1
#
_cell.length_a   1.000
_cell.length_b   1.000
_cell.length_c   1.000
_cell.angle_alpha   90.00
_cell.angle_beta   90.00
_cell.angle_gamma   90.00
#
_symmetry.space_group_name_H-M   'P 1'
#
loop_
_entity.id
_entity.type
_entity.pdbx_description
1 polymer ?
#
loop_
_entity_poly.entity_id
_entity_poly.type
_entity_poly.pdbx_seq_one_letter_code
_entity_poly.pdbx_strand_id
1 'polypeptide(L)'
;MEDENSNNFNPTDYAHEAGYRFPSAQKAIDALRQLARPPVTLGDEKSDVALAALAILGQAMLSPAKLSESVTLIKTNWDPWIGPWVKFFLNLAEQESFTPPYPLIVDKILYVIPLVVTYPTRCDETRESEIKHLAQIVPYLPPSATKFWLKLLRVMHWSLGHWGRLLTTMLDSGRHKGLLDEAYRRHPDELKEVAKSFIKFINAFNQRIQARQADEKHFHWNSGMLHCILASVVSSALHSSFVASGGMKALLIFSAPLFDAQYSTL
;
A
#
# COMPACT_ATOMS: atom_id res chain seq x y z
N MET A 1 0.31 -5.26 -19.11
CA MET A 1 1.58 -5.29 -18.35
C MET A 1 1.33 -6.05 -17.05
N GLU A 2 0.71 -7.23 -17.14
CA GLU A 2 0.21 -7.99 -15.98
C GLU A 2 0.81 -9.40 -15.86
N ASP A 3 1.51 -9.94 -16.86
CA ASP A 3 1.81 -11.39 -16.85
C ASP A 3 3.28 -11.81 -16.77
N GLU A 4 4.27 -10.91 -16.81
CA GLU A 4 5.68 -11.35 -16.92
C GLU A 4 6.51 -11.29 -15.63
N ASN A 5 5.99 -10.70 -14.54
CA ASN A 5 6.78 -10.46 -13.31
C ASN A 5 6.15 -10.99 -12.01
N SER A 6 4.97 -11.62 -12.06
CA SER A 6 4.28 -12.17 -10.89
C SER A 6 4.53 -13.67 -10.80
N ASN A 7 4.77 -14.18 -9.60
CA ASN A 7 4.90 -15.62 -9.33
C ASN A 7 3.53 -16.37 -9.39
N ASN A 8 2.63 -15.95 -10.28
CA ASN A 8 1.22 -16.33 -10.33
C ASN A 8 0.47 -16.08 -9.00
N PHE A 9 0.92 -15.13 -8.17
CA PHE A 9 0.18 -14.77 -6.96
C PHE A 9 -1.14 -14.10 -7.34
N ASN A 10 -2.26 -14.74 -6.99
CA ASN A 10 -3.58 -14.17 -7.15
C ASN A 10 -4.12 -13.68 -5.79
N PRO A 11 -4.28 -12.36 -5.59
CA PRO A 11 -4.79 -11.81 -4.34
C PRO A 11 -6.20 -12.27 -3.97
N THR A 12 -7.05 -12.53 -4.98
CA THR A 12 -8.43 -12.99 -4.77
C THR A 12 -8.46 -14.45 -4.33
N ASP A 13 -7.65 -15.32 -4.93
CA ASP A 13 -7.60 -16.72 -4.53
C ASP A 13 -7.03 -16.85 -3.11
N TYR A 14 -5.95 -16.11 -2.83
CA TYR A 14 -5.35 -16.07 -1.50
C TYR A 14 -6.34 -15.55 -0.44
N ALA A 15 -7.13 -14.52 -0.78
CA ALA A 15 -8.18 -14.01 0.08
C ALA A 15 -9.24 -15.08 0.41
N HIS A 16 -9.65 -15.85 -0.60
CA HIS A 16 -10.64 -16.89 -0.47
C HIS A 16 -10.14 -18.07 0.37
N GLU A 17 -8.90 -18.51 0.13
CA GLU A 17 -8.23 -19.55 0.94
C GLU A 17 -8.11 -19.14 2.41
N ALA A 18 -7.69 -17.89 2.67
CA ALA A 18 -7.63 -17.35 4.02
C ALA A 18 -9.02 -17.34 4.68
N GLY A 19 -10.09 -17.10 3.90
CA GLY A 19 -11.47 -17.07 4.38
C GLY A 19 -12.00 -18.46 4.78
N TYR A 20 -11.60 -19.50 4.05
CA TYR A 20 -11.87 -20.88 4.46
C TYR A 20 -11.13 -21.25 5.76
N ARG A 21 -9.87 -20.80 5.89
CA ARG A 21 -9.05 -21.08 7.08
C ARG A 21 -9.55 -20.33 8.31
N PHE A 22 -9.96 -19.07 8.14
CA PHE A 22 -10.44 -18.21 9.22
C PHE A 22 -11.76 -17.52 8.82
N PRO A 23 -12.92 -18.12 9.16
CA PRO A 23 -14.23 -17.60 8.75
C PRO A 23 -14.62 -16.25 9.37
N SER A 24 -13.85 -15.74 10.33
CA SER A 24 -14.12 -14.45 10.98
C SER A 24 -12.85 -13.77 11.48
N ALA A 25 -12.92 -12.44 11.65
CA ALA A 25 -11.85 -11.66 12.24
C ALA A 25 -11.49 -12.14 13.66
N GLN A 26 -12.48 -12.59 14.45
CA GLN A 26 -12.23 -13.17 15.77
C GLN A 26 -11.40 -14.45 15.68
N LYS A 27 -11.72 -15.35 14.75
CA LYS A 27 -10.95 -16.59 14.53
C LYS A 27 -9.53 -16.30 14.06
N ALA A 28 -9.34 -15.27 13.24
CA ALA A 28 -8.02 -14.82 12.84
C ALA A 28 -7.19 -14.30 14.04
N ILE A 29 -7.79 -13.55 14.96
CA ILE A 29 -7.11 -13.15 16.21
C ILE A 29 -6.77 -14.36 17.07
N ASP A 30 -7.69 -15.31 17.23
CA ASP A 30 -7.44 -16.51 18.03
C ASP A 30 -6.26 -17.31 17.45
N ALA A 31 -6.14 -17.38 16.13
CA ALA A 31 -4.99 -17.98 15.46
C ALA A 31 -3.69 -17.21 15.75
N LEU A 32 -3.68 -15.88 15.64
CA LEU A 32 -2.50 -15.07 15.99
C LEU A 32 -2.08 -15.25 17.45
N ARG A 33 -3.05 -15.37 18.37
CA ARG A 33 -2.79 -15.67 19.80
C ARG A 33 -2.13 -17.03 19.98
N GLN A 34 -2.60 -18.05 19.26
CA GLN A 34 -2.02 -19.40 19.31
C GLN A 34 -0.60 -19.45 18.74
N LEU A 35 -0.33 -18.67 17.69
CA LEU A 35 1.01 -18.53 17.11
C LEU A 35 1.96 -17.76 18.04
N ALA A 36 1.43 -16.96 18.96
CA ALA A 36 2.16 -16.08 19.86
C ALA A 36 3.06 -15.09 19.11
N ARG A 37 4.39 -15.23 19.23
CA ARG A 37 5.37 -14.30 18.65
C ARG A 37 5.94 -14.82 17.32
N PRO A 38 6.33 -13.90 16.41
CA PRO A 38 6.98 -14.27 15.17
C PRO A 38 8.31 -15.02 15.41
N PRO A 39 8.68 -15.96 14.52
CA PRO A 39 9.96 -16.66 14.58
C PRO A 39 11.12 -15.71 14.25
N VAL A 40 12.36 -16.17 14.48
CA VAL A 40 13.58 -15.42 14.13
C VAL A 40 13.93 -15.56 12.64
N THR A 41 13.55 -16.67 12.01
CA THR A 41 13.84 -17.00 10.60
C THR A 41 12.57 -17.32 9.82
N LEU A 42 12.63 -17.19 8.49
CA LEU A 42 11.55 -17.61 7.61
C LEU A 42 11.52 -19.10 7.35
N GLY A 43 10.33 -19.58 6.99
CA GLY A 43 10.15 -20.90 6.41
C GLY A 43 9.09 -21.77 7.07
N ASP A 44 8.47 -21.28 8.16
CA ASP A 44 7.48 -22.07 8.89
C ASP A 44 6.05 -21.85 8.38
N GLU A 45 5.25 -22.91 8.45
CA GLU A 45 3.79 -22.91 8.35
C GLU A 45 3.17 -21.75 9.15
N LYS A 46 3.77 -21.39 10.29
CA LYS A 46 3.37 -20.26 11.14
C LYS A 46 3.31 -18.92 10.41
N SER A 47 4.27 -18.62 9.53
CA SER A 47 4.28 -17.36 8.79
C SER A 47 3.11 -17.28 7.81
N ASP A 48 2.79 -18.40 7.16
CA ASP A 48 1.64 -18.50 6.26
C ASP A 48 0.32 -18.38 7.04
N VAL A 49 0.20 -19.06 8.18
CA VAL A 49 -0.96 -18.95 9.10
C VAL A 49 -1.16 -17.49 9.54
N ALA A 50 -0.09 -16.81 9.95
CA ALA A 50 -0.14 -15.43 10.41
C ALA A 50 -0.54 -14.48 9.27
N LEU A 51 0.01 -14.64 8.06
CA LEU A 51 -0.36 -13.81 6.92
C LEU A 51 -1.82 -14.02 6.52
N ALA A 52 -2.31 -15.26 6.54
CA ALA A 52 -3.72 -15.56 6.24
C ALA A 52 -4.64 -14.94 7.30
N ALA A 53 -4.28 -15.02 8.58
CA ALA A 53 -5.03 -14.37 9.66
C ALA A 53 -5.07 -12.84 9.49
N LEU A 54 -3.92 -12.21 9.23
CA LEU A 54 -3.82 -10.77 8.97
C LEU A 54 -4.61 -10.36 7.72
N ALA A 55 -4.65 -11.18 6.67
CA ALA A 55 -5.44 -10.93 5.47
C ALA A 55 -6.94 -10.81 5.80
N ILE A 56 -7.45 -11.71 6.65
CA ILE A 56 -8.86 -11.68 7.10
C ILE A 56 -9.17 -10.46 7.95
N LEU A 57 -8.25 -10.03 8.82
CA LEU A 57 -8.42 -8.78 9.56
C LEU A 57 -8.52 -7.58 8.62
N GLY A 58 -7.66 -7.52 7.60
CA GLY A 58 -7.67 -6.45 6.61
C GLY A 58 -8.94 -6.46 5.75
N GLN A 59 -9.41 -7.65 5.35
CA GLN A 59 -10.64 -7.79 4.58
C GLN A 59 -11.90 -7.47 5.37
N ALA A 60 -11.91 -7.76 6.69
CA ALA A 60 -13.03 -7.39 7.54
C ALA A 60 -13.30 -5.88 7.53
N MET A 61 -12.28 -5.05 7.26
CA MET A 61 -12.43 -3.59 7.08
C MET A 61 -13.20 -3.20 5.83
N LEU A 62 -13.37 -4.11 4.88
CA LEU A 62 -14.10 -3.86 3.63
C LEU A 62 -15.61 -4.02 3.79
N SER A 63 -16.07 -4.55 4.93
CA SER A 63 -17.49 -4.77 5.21
C SER A 63 -18.03 -3.65 6.12
N PRO A 64 -18.86 -2.72 5.61
CA PRO A 64 -19.41 -1.63 6.41
C PRO A 64 -20.15 -2.12 7.67
N ALA A 65 -20.90 -3.22 7.54
CA ALA A 65 -21.68 -3.79 8.63
C ALA A 65 -20.86 -4.29 9.84
N LYS A 66 -19.57 -4.58 9.64
CA LYS A 66 -18.67 -5.14 10.67
C LYS A 66 -17.49 -4.24 10.99
N LEU A 67 -17.45 -3.04 10.41
CA LEU A 67 -16.28 -2.18 10.46
C LEU A 67 -15.92 -1.79 11.89
N SER A 68 -16.89 -1.28 12.67
CA SER A 68 -16.66 -0.82 14.05
C SER A 68 -16.13 -1.93 14.97
N GLU A 69 -16.76 -3.11 14.92
CA GLU A 69 -16.30 -4.29 15.67
C GLU A 69 -14.89 -4.69 15.26
N SER A 70 -14.63 -4.75 13.96
CA SER A 70 -13.35 -5.21 13.44
C SER A 70 -12.21 -4.21 13.73
N VAL A 71 -12.48 -2.90 13.69
CA VAL A 71 -11.53 -1.85 14.11
C VAL A 71 -11.21 -1.99 15.59
N THR A 72 -12.23 -2.19 16.43
CA THR A 72 -12.05 -2.41 17.87
C THR A 72 -11.19 -3.65 18.13
N LEU A 73 -11.43 -4.72 17.39
CA LEU A 73 -10.68 -5.96 17.47
C LEU A 73 -9.21 -5.77 17.08
N ILE A 74 -8.92 -5.05 15.98
CA ILE A 74 -7.55 -4.73 15.56
C ILE A 74 -6.84 -3.92 16.64
N LYS A 75 -7.47 -2.84 17.15
CA LYS A 75 -6.85 -1.95 18.14
C LYS A 75 -6.51 -2.69 19.44
N THR A 76 -7.46 -3.44 19.98
CA THR A 76 -7.28 -4.16 21.25
C THR A 76 -6.25 -5.29 21.17
N ASN A 77 -5.95 -5.78 19.98
CA ASN A 77 -4.99 -6.86 19.76
C ASN A 77 -3.71 -6.39 19.05
N TRP A 78 -3.54 -5.07 18.84
CA TRP A 78 -2.42 -4.55 18.06
C TRP A 78 -1.08 -4.92 18.69
N ASP A 79 -0.78 -4.33 19.85
CA ASP A 79 0.50 -4.52 20.54
C ASP A 79 0.83 -5.98 20.87
N PRO A 80 -0.11 -6.79 21.42
CA PRO A 80 0.24 -8.15 21.80
C PRO A 80 0.33 -9.13 20.63
N TRP A 81 -0.50 -8.99 19.57
CA TRP A 81 -0.71 -10.07 18.60
C TRP A 81 -0.57 -9.67 17.12
N ILE A 82 -0.79 -8.41 16.74
CA ILE A 82 -0.71 -7.98 15.33
C ILE A 82 0.62 -7.29 15.02
N GLY A 83 0.95 -6.27 15.81
CA GLY A 83 2.13 -5.42 15.66
C GLY A 83 3.45 -6.19 15.54
N PRO A 84 3.72 -7.20 16.39
CA PRO A 84 4.94 -8.01 16.27
C PRO A 84 5.06 -8.71 14.90
N TRP A 85 3.98 -9.29 14.40
CA TRP A 85 3.94 -9.98 13.10
C TRP A 85 4.06 -8.99 11.94
N VAL A 86 3.34 -7.86 11.99
CA VAL A 86 3.48 -6.79 10.98
C VAL A 86 4.93 -6.30 10.90
N LYS A 87 5.56 -6.03 12.04
CA LYS A 87 6.97 -5.60 12.09
C LYS A 87 7.91 -6.67 11.55
N PHE A 88 7.70 -7.93 11.90
CA PHE A 88 8.47 -9.06 11.38
C PHE A 88 8.38 -9.15 9.85
N PHE A 89 7.18 -9.08 9.28
CA PHE A 89 6.98 -9.17 7.84
C PHE A 89 7.56 -7.97 7.08
N LEU A 90 7.46 -6.76 7.64
CA LEU A 90 8.12 -5.59 7.07
C LEU A 90 9.64 -5.76 7.04
N ASN A 91 10.25 -6.15 8.17
CA ASN A 91 11.68 -6.37 8.25
C ASN A 91 12.16 -7.45 7.27
N LEU A 92 11.39 -8.53 7.14
CA LEU A 92 11.68 -9.56 6.15
C LEU A 92 11.64 -8.97 4.74
N ALA A 93 10.49 -8.42 4.34
CA ALA A 93 10.31 -7.98 2.98
C ALA A 93 11.34 -6.91 2.63
N GLU A 94 11.86 -6.14 3.59
CA GLU A 94 12.95 -5.21 3.34
C GLU A 94 14.29 -5.85 2.98
N GLN A 95 14.58 -7.04 3.53
CA GLN A 95 15.80 -7.83 3.30
C GLN A 95 15.74 -8.61 1.98
N GLU A 96 14.54 -8.96 1.54
CA GLU A 96 14.33 -9.69 0.30
C GLU A 96 14.55 -8.83 -0.96
N SER A 97 14.95 -9.50 -2.03
CA SER A 97 15.12 -8.85 -3.33
C SER A 97 13.78 -8.64 -4.03
N PHE A 98 13.64 -7.47 -4.66
CA PHE A 98 12.50 -7.11 -5.48
C PHE A 98 12.79 -7.38 -6.97
N THR A 99 13.59 -8.40 -7.27
CA THR A 99 13.84 -8.85 -8.64
C THR A 99 12.88 -9.99 -8.96
N PRO A 100 12.12 -9.91 -10.07
CA PRO A 100 11.35 -11.03 -10.55
C PRO A 100 12.24 -12.25 -10.82
N PRO A 101 11.78 -13.49 -10.53
CA PRO A 101 10.55 -13.81 -9.80
C PRO A 101 10.68 -13.55 -8.29
N TYR A 102 9.78 -12.74 -7.73
CA TYR A 102 9.76 -12.41 -6.30
C TYR A 102 9.38 -13.62 -5.46
N PRO A 103 9.96 -13.89 -4.29
CA PRO A 103 9.46 -14.95 -3.42
C PRO A 103 7.96 -14.79 -3.14
N LEU A 104 7.15 -15.86 -3.28
CA LEU A 104 5.69 -15.81 -3.10
C LEU A 104 5.25 -15.19 -1.76
N ILE A 105 6.09 -15.36 -0.73
CA ILE A 105 5.88 -14.78 0.59
C ILE A 105 5.94 -13.24 0.58
N VAL A 106 6.79 -12.64 -0.26
CA VAL A 106 6.90 -11.19 -0.43
C VAL A 106 5.63 -10.65 -1.05
N ASP A 107 5.09 -11.29 -2.09
CA ASP A 107 3.81 -10.92 -2.68
C ASP A 107 2.66 -10.92 -1.66
N LYS A 108 2.59 -11.98 -0.83
CA LYS A 108 1.62 -12.06 0.28
C LYS A 108 1.79 -10.89 1.27
N ILE A 109 3.02 -10.56 1.65
CA ILE A 109 3.28 -9.43 2.58
C ILE A 109 2.87 -8.10 1.96
N LEU A 110 3.27 -7.86 0.71
CA LEU A 110 2.96 -6.64 -0.02
C LEU A 110 1.45 -6.45 -0.25
N TYR A 111 0.70 -7.55 -0.30
CA TYR A 111 -0.75 -7.55 -0.32
C TYR A 111 -1.37 -7.28 1.05
N VAL A 112 -0.99 -8.06 2.07
CA VAL A 112 -1.68 -8.15 3.36
C VAL A 112 -1.43 -6.93 4.25
N ILE A 113 -0.17 -6.46 4.32
CA ILE A 113 0.19 -5.42 5.28
C ILE A 113 -0.58 -4.10 5.04
N PRO A 114 -0.66 -3.56 3.81
CA PRO A 114 -1.46 -2.38 3.57
C PRO A 114 -2.94 -2.54 3.93
N LEU A 115 -3.52 -3.74 3.78
CA LEU A 115 -4.94 -3.99 4.09
C LEU A 115 -5.23 -3.82 5.58
N VAL A 116 -4.40 -4.40 6.45
CA VAL A 116 -4.61 -4.31 7.91
C VAL A 116 -4.32 -2.89 8.42
N VAL A 117 -3.35 -2.21 7.83
CA VAL A 117 -2.85 -0.93 8.32
C VAL A 117 -3.67 0.26 7.80
N THR A 118 -4.33 0.16 6.65
CA THR A 118 -5.13 1.26 6.07
C THR A 118 -6.54 1.38 6.66
N TYR A 119 -6.84 0.67 7.75
CA TYR A 119 -8.14 0.74 8.42
C TYR A 119 -8.61 2.16 8.75
N PRO A 120 -7.76 3.15 9.13
CA PRO A 120 -8.25 4.49 9.45
C PRO A 120 -8.97 5.16 8.29
N THR A 121 -8.61 4.81 7.04
CA THR A 121 -9.27 5.35 5.84
C THR A 121 -10.74 4.94 5.70
N ARG A 122 -11.20 3.99 6.51
CA ARG A 122 -12.58 3.53 6.57
C ARG A 122 -13.36 4.12 7.74
N CYS A 123 -12.67 4.70 8.73
CA CYS A 123 -13.28 5.24 9.93
C CYS A 123 -13.75 6.69 9.70
N ASP A 124 -14.83 6.93 8.96
CA ASP A 124 -15.17 8.29 8.47
C ASP A 124 -15.09 9.41 9.52
N GLU A 125 -15.90 9.36 10.58
CA GLU A 125 -15.94 10.41 11.61
C GLU A 125 -14.70 10.45 12.52
N THR A 126 -14.01 9.32 12.67
CA THR A 126 -12.84 9.18 13.56
C THR A 126 -11.52 9.06 12.81
N ARG A 127 -11.51 9.35 11.50
CA ARG A 127 -10.39 9.08 10.60
C ARG A 127 -9.10 9.70 11.09
N GLU A 128 -9.15 10.99 11.43
CA GLU A 128 -7.96 11.72 11.86
C GLU A 128 -7.41 11.22 13.20
N SER A 129 -8.28 10.88 14.16
CA SER A 129 -7.84 10.37 15.46
C SER A 129 -7.25 8.97 15.34
N GLU A 130 -7.82 8.12 14.48
CA GLU A 130 -7.29 6.80 14.15
C GLU A 130 -5.95 6.87 13.42
N ILE A 131 -5.79 7.80 12.46
CA ILE A 131 -4.50 8.06 11.80
C ILE A 131 -3.44 8.47 12.83
N LYS A 132 -3.77 9.40 13.73
CA LYS A 132 -2.84 9.88 14.77
C LYS A 132 -2.48 8.77 15.75
N HIS A 133 -3.45 7.95 16.16
CA HIS A 133 -3.22 6.82 17.06
C HIS A 133 -2.32 5.77 16.40
N LEU A 134 -2.63 5.39 15.16
CA LEU A 134 -1.83 4.42 14.41
C LEU A 134 -0.38 4.91 14.25
N ALA A 135 -0.16 6.17 13.86
CA ALA A 135 1.17 6.75 13.77
C ALA A 135 1.98 6.71 15.09
N GLN A 136 1.31 6.69 16.25
CA GLN A 136 1.95 6.56 17.56
C GLN A 136 2.37 5.13 17.86
N ILE A 137 1.52 4.14 17.55
CA ILE A 137 1.79 2.72 17.87
C ILE A 137 2.66 2.02 16.81
N VAL A 138 2.74 2.56 15.59
CA VAL A 138 3.61 2.06 14.51
C VAL A 138 4.54 3.12 13.90
N PRO A 139 5.45 3.71 14.68
CA PRO A 139 6.36 4.75 14.16
C PRO A 139 7.34 4.23 13.09
N TYR A 140 7.57 2.91 13.02
CA TYR A 140 8.43 2.27 12.03
C TYR A 140 7.80 2.16 10.64
N LEU A 141 6.48 2.27 10.56
CA LEU A 141 5.74 1.95 9.37
C LEU A 141 5.85 3.03 8.27
N PRO A 142 5.76 4.35 8.54
CA PRO A 142 5.90 5.35 7.49
C PRO A 142 7.27 5.29 6.75
N PRO A 143 8.42 5.13 7.44
CA PRO A 143 9.70 4.88 6.77
C PRO A 143 9.70 3.60 5.92
N SER A 144 9.18 2.50 6.45
CA SER A 144 9.13 1.20 5.75
C SER A 144 8.24 1.28 4.50
N ALA A 145 7.05 1.88 4.64
CA ALA A 145 6.11 2.09 3.55
C ALA A 145 6.70 2.98 2.45
N THR A 146 7.49 3.99 2.81
CA THR A 146 8.20 4.84 1.85
C THR A 146 9.21 4.03 1.05
N LYS A 147 10.02 3.23 1.73
CA LYS A 147 11.00 2.33 1.09
C LYS A 147 10.32 1.33 0.15
N PHE A 148 9.25 0.67 0.60
CA PHE A 148 8.52 -0.26 -0.25
C PHE A 148 7.90 0.43 -1.45
N TRP A 149 7.20 1.54 -1.26
CA TRP A 149 6.57 2.25 -2.36
C TRP A 149 7.56 2.68 -3.44
N LEU A 150 8.76 3.15 -3.06
CA LEU A 150 9.82 3.46 -4.02
C LEU A 150 10.37 2.23 -4.74
N LYS A 151 10.59 1.12 -4.03
CA LYS A 151 11.00 -0.16 -4.65
C LYS A 151 9.94 -0.65 -5.65
N LEU A 152 8.68 -0.68 -5.23
CA LEU A 152 7.53 -1.12 -6.03
C LEU A 152 7.33 -0.24 -7.27
N LEU A 153 7.56 1.06 -7.15
CA LEU A 153 7.45 2.00 -8.27
C LEU A 153 8.47 1.69 -9.37
N ARG A 154 9.72 1.38 -9.00
CA ARG A 154 10.79 1.08 -9.98
C ARG A 154 10.45 -0.14 -10.83
N VAL A 155 9.82 -1.14 -10.21
CA VAL A 155 9.47 -2.40 -10.86
C VAL A 155 8.01 -2.42 -11.34
N MET A 156 7.28 -1.31 -11.17
CA MET A 156 5.86 -1.18 -11.51
C MET A 156 4.99 -2.31 -10.93
N HIS A 157 5.26 -2.69 -9.68
CA HIS A 157 4.58 -3.81 -9.03
C HIS A 157 3.07 -3.57 -8.86
N TRP A 158 2.27 -4.62 -9.00
CA TRP A 158 0.80 -4.53 -8.92
C TRP A 158 0.29 -3.99 -7.57
N SER A 159 1.01 -4.26 -6.47
CA SER A 159 0.65 -3.80 -5.12
C SER A 159 0.96 -2.31 -4.86
N LEU A 160 1.56 -1.60 -5.82
CA LEU A 160 2.01 -0.21 -5.65
C LEU A 160 0.90 0.74 -5.14
N GLY A 161 -0.34 0.57 -5.61
CA GLY A 161 -1.46 1.43 -5.19
C GLY A 161 -1.90 1.22 -3.74
N HIS A 162 -1.84 0.00 -3.23
CA HIS A 162 -2.07 -0.26 -1.81
C HIS A 162 -1.09 0.52 -0.92
N TRP A 163 0.19 0.52 -1.29
CA TRP A 163 1.23 1.23 -0.55
C TRP A 163 1.15 2.75 -0.72
N GLY A 164 0.70 3.25 -1.88
CA GLY A 164 0.42 4.68 -2.07
C GLY A 164 -0.74 5.15 -1.17
N ARG A 165 -1.83 4.39 -1.09
CA ARG A 165 -2.94 4.70 -0.18
C ARG A 165 -2.48 4.70 1.28
N LEU A 166 -1.68 3.71 1.67
CA LEU A 166 -1.07 3.66 3.00
C LEU A 166 -0.24 4.90 3.30
N LEU A 167 0.65 5.29 2.38
CA LEU A 167 1.47 6.48 2.56
C LEU A 167 0.63 7.75 2.67
N THR A 168 -0.38 7.93 1.80
CA THR A 168 -1.30 9.08 1.88
C THR A 168 -1.93 9.18 3.28
N THR A 169 -2.46 8.05 3.77
CA THR A 169 -3.06 7.94 5.11
C THR A 169 -2.10 8.40 6.22
N MET A 170 -0.82 8.06 6.10
CA MET A 170 0.20 8.40 7.11
C MET A 170 0.73 9.83 6.95
N LEU A 171 0.81 10.36 5.74
CA LEU A 171 1.26 11.72 5.45
C LEU A 171 0.24 12.77 5.92
N ASP A 172 -1.05 12.46 5.85
CA ASP A 172 -2.15 13.29 6.35
C ASP A 172 -2.09 13.53 7.87
N SER A 173 -1.30 12.73 8.61
CA SER A 173 -1.02 12.96 10.04
C SER A 173 -0.17 14.22 10.32
N GLY A 174 0.41 14.85 9.29
CA GLY A 174 1.28 16.04 9.39
C GLY A 174 2.68 15.76 9.96
N ARG A 175 2.85 14.74 10.81
CA ARG A 175 4.14 14.38 11.46
C ARG A 175 5.17 13.82 10.49
N HIS A 176 4.74 13.34 9.34
CA HIS A 176 5.55 12.57 8.41
C HIS A 176 5.73 13.24 7.04
N LYS A 177 5.28 14.49 6.89
CA LYS A 177 5.30 15.26 5.62
C LYS A 177 6.69 15.37 4.98
N GLY A 178 7.76 15.22 5.77
CA GLY A 178 9.15 15.25 5.30
C GLY A 178 9.80 13.89 5.01
N LEU A 179 9.13 12.75 5.23
CA LEU A 179 9.78 11.43 5.08
C LEU A 179 10.12 11.10 3.63
N LEU A 180 9.23 11.45 2.69
CA LEU A 180 9.50 11.27 1.26
C LEU A 180 10.67 12.14 0.82
N ASP A 181 10.68 13.40 1.24
CA ASP A 181 11.76 14.33 0.91
C ASP A 181 13.11 13.86 1.50
N GLU A 182 13.11 13.40 2.74
CA GLU A 182 14.30 12.82 3.38
C GLU A 182 14.79 11.55 2.67
N ALA A 183 13.87 10.66 2.27
CA ALA A 183 14.23 9.46 1.50
C ALA A 183 14.87 9.83 0.15
N TYR A 184 14.34 10.85 -0.53
CA TYR A 184 14.90 11.37 -1.77
C TYR A 184 16.28 12.00 -1.59
N ARG A 185 16.47 12.81 -0.54
CA ARG A 185 17.76 13.46 -0.24
C ARG A 185 18.88 12.46 0.04
N ARG A 186 18.56 11.29 0.60
CA ARG A 186 19.56 10.23 0.87
C ARG A 186 20.05 9.52 -0.38
N HIS A 187 19.29 9.59 -1.48
CA HIS A 187 19.59 8.88 -2.72
C HIS A 187 19.45 9.82 -3.94
N PRO A 188 20.24 10.91 -4.02
CA PRO A 188 20.09 11.93 -5.06
C PRO A 188 20.32 11.39 -6.46
N ASP A 189 21.22 10.42 -6.61
CA ASP A 189 21.55 9.79 -7.91
C ASP A 189 20.38 8.97 -8.47
N GLU A 190 19.48 8.51 -7.61
CA GLU A 190 18.34 7.68 -8.00
C GLU A 190 17.10 8.52 -8.39
N LEU A 191 17.11 9.83 -8.13
CA LEU A 191 15.95 10.71 -8.34
C LEU A 191 15.49 10.77 -9.79
N LYS A 192 16.43 10.70 -10.74
CA LYS A 192 16.11 10.70 -12.18
C LYS A 192 15.35 9.44 -12.59
N GLU A 193 15.74 8.28 -12.08
CA GLU A 193 15.07 7.02 -12.39
C GLU A 193 13.71 6.89 -11.69
N VAL A 194 13.61 7.41 -10.46
CA VAL A 194 12.34 7.55 -9.74
C VAL A 194 11.38 8.47 -10.52
N ALA A 195 11.86 9.64 -10.97
CA ALA A 195 11.08 10.56 -11.80
C ALA A 195 10.58 9.89 -13.09
N LYS A 196 11.45 9.18 -13.82
CA LYS A 196 11.06 8.42 -15.02
C LYS A 196 10.01 7.37 -14.71
N SER A 197 10.12 6.68 -13.58
CA SER A 197 9.14 5.65 -13.17
C SER A 197 7.77 6.26 -12.89
N PHE A 198 7.72 7.42 -12.23
CA PHE A 198 6.46 8.17 -12.09
C PHE A 198 5.84 8.57 -13.43
N ILE A 199 6.66 9.06 -14.36
CA ILE A 199 6.19 9.45 -15.69
C ILE A 199 5.63 8.24 -16.44
N LYS A 200 6.33 7.10 -16.40
CA LYS A 200 5.84 5.83 -16.97
C LYS A 200 4.49 5.44 -16.37
N PHE A 201 4.33 5.54 -15.04
CA PHE A 201 3.06 5.26 -14.38
C PHE A 201 1.94 6.20 -14.85
N ILE A 202 2.16 7.52 -14.84
CA ILE A 202 1.16 8.51 -15.28
C ILE A 202 0.70 8.21 -16.71
N ASN A 203 1.65 7.93 -17.61
CA ASN A 203 1.34 7.62 -19.00
C ASN A 203 0.56 6.31 -19.16
N ALA A 204 0.94 5.25 -18.44
CA ALA A 204 0.22 3.98 -18.46
C ALA A 204 -1.21 4.14 -17.91
N PHE A 205 -1.37 4.93 -16.85
CA PHE A 205 -2.68 5.22 -16.28
C PHE A 205 -3.56 6.05 -17.23
N ASN A 206 -2.99 7.07 -17.88
CA ASN A 206 -3.64 7.84 -18.94
C ASN A 206 -4.21 6.96 -20.05
N GLN A 207 -3.40 6.04 -20.56
CA GLN A 207 -3.82 5.13 -21.62
C GLN A 207 -5.01 4.27 -21.20
N ARG A 208 -5.03 3.79 -19.95
CA ARG A 208 -6.16 3.00 -19.41
C ARG A 208 -7.45 3.82 -19.26
N ILE A 209 -7.35 5.06 -18.78
CA ILE A 209 -8.52 5.98 -18.70
C ILE A 209 -9.07 6.24 -20.10
N GLN A 210 -8.20 6.59 -21.05
CA GLN A 210 -8.59 6.89 -22.44
C GLN A 210 -9.23 5.69 -23.12
N ALA A 211 -8.75 4.47 -22.83
CA ALA A 211 -9.34 3.24 -23.34
C ALA A 211 -10.70 2.88 -22.71
N ARG A 212 -11.22 3.67 -21.76
CA ARG A 212 -12.43 3.38 -20.96
C ARG A 212 -12.39 2.01 -20.26
N GLN A 213 -11.19 1.52 -19.98
CA GLN A 213 -10.95 0.25 -19.28
C GLN A 213 -10.84 0.45 -17.76
N ALA A 214 -10.97 1.68 -17.28
CA ALA A 214 -10.97 1.97 -15.85
C ALA A 214 -12.36 1.71 -15.28
N ASP A 215 -12.56 0.57 -14.62
CA ASP A 215 -13.69 0.42 -13.71
C ASP A 215 -13.51 1.35 -12.49
N GLU A 216 -14.59 1.58 -11.74
CA GLU A 216 -14.62 2.45 -10.56
C GLU A 216 -13.60 2.04 -9.48
N LYS A 217 -13.34 0.73 -9.36
CA LYS A 217 -12.39 0.14 -8.41
C LYS A 217 -10.94 0.48 -8.79
N HIS A 218 -10.60 0.41 -10.09
CA HIS A 218 -9.31 0.79 -10.64
C HIS A 218 -9.11 2.31 -10.57
N PHE A 219 -10.16 3.11 -10.75
CA PHE A 219 -10.07 4.57 -10.62
C PHE A 219 -9.68 5.00 -9.19
N HIS A 220 -10.36 4.46 -8.17
CA HIS A 220 -10.03 4.73 -6.75
C HIS A 220 -8.66 4.20 -6.33
N TRP A 221 -8.20 3.11 -6.96
CA TRP A 221 -6.85 2.58 -6.72
C TRP A 221 -5.74 3.52 -7.19
N ASN A 222 -5.95 4.13 -8.36
CA ASN A 222 -4.95 4.97 -9.00
C ASN A 222 -4.97 6.42 -8.50
N SER A 223 -6.07 6.89 -7.90
CA SER A 223 -6.16 8.25 -7.33
C SER A 223 -5.25 8.44 -6.11
N GLY A 224 -5.15 7.44 -5.23
CA GLY A 224 -4.22 7.48 -4.09
C GLY A 224 -2.75 7.52 -4.54
N MET A 225 -2.41 6.82 -5.63
CA MET A 225 -1.11 6.92 -6.26
C MET A 225 -0.83 8.30 -6.83
N LEU A 226 -1.76 8.85 -7.61
CA LEU A 226 -1.62 10.18 -8.18
C LEU A 226 -1.45 11.24 -7.08
N HIS A 227 -2.19 11.11 -5.97
CA HIS A 227 -2.02 11.98 -4.82
C HIS A 227 -0.60 11.89 -4.24
N CYS A 228 -0.05 10.69 -4.03
CA CYS A 228 1.34 10.52 -3.60
C CYS A 228 2.36 11.12 -4.58
N ILE A 229 2.11 10.99 -5.89
CA ILE A 229 2.97 11.56 -6.93
C ILE A 229 2.95 13.09 -6.83
N LEU A 230 1.76 13.68 -6.79
CA LEU A 230 1.60 15.13 -6.69
C LEU A 230 2.20 15.67 -5.39
N ALA A 231 1.93 15.03 -4.25
CA ALA A 231 2.54 15.38 -2.97
C ALA A 231 4.08 15.27 -3.00
N SER A 232 4.61 14.25 -3.69
CA SER A 232 6.05 14.07 -3.89
C SER A 232 6.66 15.13 -4.81
N VAL A 233 5.97 15.56 -5.87
CA VAL A 233 6.53 16.49 -6.86
C VAL A 233 6.43 17.94 -6.39
N VAL A 234 5.34 18.35 -5.74
CA VAL A 234 5.08 19.76 -5.40
C VAL A 234 5.94 20.27 -4.23
N SER A 235 6.48 19.39 -3.40
CA SER A 235 7.15 19.79 -2.15
C SER A 235 8.41 18.98 -1.80
N SER A 236 9.09 18.39 -2.78
CA SER A 236 10.32 17.61 -2.51
C SER A 236 11.45 17.83 -3.51
N ALA A 237 12.64 17.33 -3.15
CA ALA A 237 13.84 17.24 -3.97
C ALA A 237 13.61 16.56 -5.34
N LEU A 238 12.51 15.82 -5.51
CA LEU A 238 12.14 15.18 -6.77
C LEU A 238 11.68 16.18 -7.84
N HIS A 239 11.19 17.37 -7.46
CA HIS A 239 10.56 18.34 -8.37
C HIS A 239 11.41 18.60 -9.63
N SER A 240 12.67 19.01 -9.45
CA SER A 240 13.55 19.38 -10.56
C SER A 240 13.81 18.21 -11.50
N SER A 241 14.06 17.01 -10.96
CA SER A 241 14.28 15.79 -11.75
C SER A 241 13.04 15.37 -12.51
N PHE A 242 11.86 15.54 -11.91
CA PHE A 242 10.57 15.25 -12.54
C PHE A 242 10.26 16.21 -13.69
N VAL A 243 10.43 17.52 -13.47
CA VAL A 243 10.25 18.55 -14.52
C VAL A 243 11.22 18.31 -15.67
N ALA A 244 12.51 18.14 -15.38
CA ALA A 244 13.55 17.92 -16.39
C ALA A 244 13.34 16.64 -17.21
N SER A 245 12.70 15.62 -16.63
CA SER A 245 12.37 14.37 -17.31
C SER A 245 11.06 14.43 -18.12
N GLY A 246 10.39 15.59 -18.18
CA GLY A 246 9.16 15.79 -18.94
C GLY A 246 7.87 15.49 -18.15
N GLY A 247 7.94 15.41 -16.83
CA GLY A 247 6.80 15.00 -16.00
C GLY A 247 5.62 15.96 -16.04
N MET A 248 5.85 17.27 -16.23
CA MET A 248 4.78 18.25 -16.41
C MET A 248 3.92 17.96 -17.65
N LYS A 249 4.54 17.49 -18.75
CA LYS A 249 3.83 17.12 -19.97
C LYS A 249 2.91 15.91 -19.71
N ALA A 250 3.40 14.91 -18.97
CA ALA A 250 2.61 13.73 -18.61
C ALA A 250 1.39 14.09 -17.74
N LEU A 251 1.56 14.99 -16.77
CA LEU A 251 0.46 15.48 -15.92
C LEU A 251 -0.60 16.29 -16.71
N LEU A 252 -0.17 17.14 -17.65
CA LEU A 252 -1.12 17.91 -18.48
C LEU A 252 -1.97 17.01 -19.38
N ILE A 253 -1.37 15.98 -19.96
CA ILE A 253 -2.10 14.96 -20.73
C ILE A 253 -3.09 14.21 -19.84
N PHE A 254 -2.75 13.99 -18.57
CA PHE A 254 -3.64 13.35 -17.60
C PHE A 254 -4.88 14.18 -17.27
N SER A 255 -4.72 15.50 -17.12
CA SER A 255 -5.85 16.36 -16.80
C SER A 255 -6.87 16.53 -17.93
N ALA A 256 -6.44 16.47 -19.20
CA ALA A 256 -7.31 16.80 -20.34
C ALA A 256 -8.59 15.91 -20.43
N PRO A 257 -8.51 14.57 -20.33
CA PRO A 257 -9.71 13.72 -20.35
C PRO A 257 -10.66 13.91 -19.16
N LEU A 258 -10.13 14.30 -17.99
CA LEU A 258 -10.95 14.54 -16.79
C LEU A 258 -11.78 15.82 -16.91
N PHE A 259 -11.22 16.86 -17.54
CA PHE A 259 -11.96 18.08 -17.85
C PHE A 259 -13.04 17.81 -18.90
N ASP A 260 -12.72 17.10 -19.99
CA ASP A 260 -13.73 16.79 -21.02
C ASP A 260 -14.91 15.97 -20.49
N ALA A 261 -14.68 15.06 -19.54
CA ALA A 261 -15.74 14.27 -18.90
C ALA A 261 -16.65 15.11 -17.98
N GLN A 262 -16.13 16.13 -17.28
CA GLN A 262 -16.95 17.02 -16.46
C GLN A 262 -17.80 17.99 -17.29
N TYR A 263 -17.35 18.37 -18.49
CA TYR A 263 -18.07 19.28 -19.38
C TYR A 263 -18.99 18.58 -20.39
N SER A 264 -19.00 17.24 -20.44
CA SER A 264 -19.92 16.46 -21.28
C SER A 264 -21.23 16.08 -20.58
N THR A 265 -21.38 16.45 -19.30
CA THR A 265 -22.59 16.26 -18.47
C THR A 265 -23.33 17.57 -18.15
N LEU A 266 -23.00 18.65 -18.87
CA LEU A 266 -23.74 19.91 -18.91
C LEU A 266 -24.39 20.08 -20.29
#